data_AF-V6K1I9-F1
#
_entry.id   AF-V6K1I9-F1
#
_cell.length_a   1.000
_cell.length_b   1.000
_cell.length_c   1.000
_cell.angle_alpha   90.00
_cell.angle_beta   90.00
_cell.angle_gamma   90.00
#
_symmetry.space_group_name_H-M   'P 1'
#
loop_
_entity.id
_entity.type
_entity.pdbx_description
1 polymer ?
#
loop_
_entity_poly.entity_id
_entity_poly.type
_entity_poly.pdbx_seq_one_letter_code
_entity_poly.pdbx_strand_id
1 'polypeptide(L)'
;MSGAVVPTIGCGAAGRVAPLQGELTLSFLNRLAARYHLTIRDLLAAVTDVGGLQNLTGMLYPDSEIHLNAQARNRVATLCRVAPHVLERALPAWTREEPCGKYGDGPVGRLTRGEEAVAAWGPACPACAAARTGRRTPARRYLAPEERVCARHQFWLLYVPGTSGLPVPLGRCPEVIEAQQRHVRLLRRSPTGAQAFEVARAVTGFWWESWPDEEELWPDRLEATRADGADANRWKVSARDLITYPETIAIAQVLASPHWQQQTIAEARGHLPYRLGEMPALLDELARQLQRPWVARHLATVTRGPLFVWAHACVRTRLAPRSTARHALWQVHSSHRPRSLSDFLDVQGSRDEAGLPAPQPVKRLRGNSLQAERAFDKGLAHARLYHQQHG
;
A
#
# COMPACT_ATOMS: atom_id res chain seq x y z
N MET A 1 58.24 25.68 -33.27
CA MET A 1 57.39 26.19 -32.19
C MET A 1 56.00 25.65 -32.41
N SER A 2 55.70 24.51 -31.79
CA SER A 2 54.41 23.81 -31.91
C SER A 2 53.43 24.35 -30.87
N GLY A 3 52.39 25.03 -31.32
CA GLY A 3 51.26 25.42 -30.48
C GLY A 3 50.23 24.30 -30.47
N ALA A 4 50.18 23.52 -29.39
CA ALA A 4 49.17 22.50 -29.18
C ALA A 4 47.81 23.15 -28.94
N VAL A 5 46.86 22.89 -29.85
CA VAL A 5 45.44 23.14 -29.64
C VAL A 5 44.95 22.12 -28.61
N VAL A 6 44.73 22.56 -27.38
CA VAL A 6 44.05 21.78 -26.35
C VAL A 6 42.57 21.73 -26.72
N PRO A 7 41.98 20.55 -27.01
CA PRO A 7 40.56 20.46 -27.26
C PRO A 7 39.83 20.70 -25.94
N THR A 8 39.05 21.76 -25.91
CA THR A 8 38.14 22.09 -24.82
C THR A 8 37.12 20.96 -24.72
N ILE A 9 37.25 20.13 -23.69
CA ILE A 9 36.26 19.11 -23.35
C ILE A 9 34.96 19.84 -23.00
N GLY A 10 33.99 19.79 -23.90
CA GLY A 10 32.66 20.33 -23.66
C GLY A 10 32.08 19.75 -22.38
N CYS A 11 31.64 20.62 -21.47
CA CYS A 11 30.86 20.28 -20.28
C CYS A 11 29.53 19.62 -20.67
N GLY A 12 29.57 18.33 -21.00
CA GLY A 12 28.40 17.47 -21.05
C GLY A 12 28.00 17.05 -19.64
N ALA A 13 26.69 16.99 -19.37
CA ALA A 13 26.06 16.57 -18.13
C ALA A 13 26.34 15.09 -17.75
N ALA A 14 27.59 14.76 -17.46
CA ALA A 14 28.04 13.47 -16.95
C ALA A 14 28.09 13.51 -15.41
N GLY A 15 27.14 12.82 -14.76
CA GLY A 15 27.24 12.49 -13.32
C GLY A 15 26.04 12.86 -12.43
N ARG A 16 25.14 13.76 -12.83
CA ARG A 16 23.96 14.11 -12.00
C ARG A 16 22.78 13.19 -12.28
N VAL A 17 22.39 12.40 -11.29
CA VAL A 17 21.10 11.68 -11.28
C VAL A 17 20.16 12.46 -10.38
N ALA A 18 19.13 13.09 -10.95
CA ALA A 18 18.14 13.80 -10.17
C ALA A 18 17.17 12.82 -9.50
N PRO A 19 16.91 12.93 -8.18
CA PRO A 19 15.90 12.13 -7.52
C PRO A 19 14.49 12.53 -7.99
N LEU A 20 13.56 11.57 -8.00
CA LEU A 20 12.14 11.87 -8.15
C LEU A 20 11.55 12.22 -6.79
N GLN A 21 10.52 13.07 -6.77
CA GLN A 21 9.82 13.41 -5.53
C GLN A 21 9.09 12.20 -4.97
N GLY A 22 9.32 11.87 -3.70
CA GLY A 22 8.76 10.68 -3.06
C GLY A 22 9.42 9.37 -3.50
N GLU A 23 10.59 9.40 -4.13
CA GLU A 23 11.28 8.19 -4.58
C GLU A 23 11.79 7.36 -3.40
N LEU A 24 11.72 6.04 -3.55
CA LEU A 24 12.38 5.10 -2.65
C LEU A 24 13.90 5.30 -2.71
N THR A 25 14.60 5.31 -1.55
CA THR A 25 16.05 5.54 -1.53
C THR A 25 16.76 4.46 -2.34
N LEU A 26 16.36 3.18 -2.19
CA LEU A 26 16.95 2.10 -2.97
C LEU A 26 16.63 2.22 -4.47
N SER A 27 15.46 2.74 -4.85
CA SER A 27 15.15 3.05 -6.26
C SER A 27 16.10 4.10 -6.84
N PHE A 28 16.33 5.18 -6.10
CA PHE A 28 17.28 6.21 -6.50
C PHE A 28 18.70 5.64 -6.66
N LEU A 29 19.16 4.82 -5.71
CA LEU A 29 20.47 4.16 -5.79
C LEU A 29 20.58 3.19 -6.97
N ASN A 30 19.53 2.43 -7.30
CA ASN A 30 19.52 1.59 -8.50
C ASN A 30 19.75 2.42 -9.78
N ARG A 31 19.08 3.57 -9.89
CA ARG A 31 19.28 4.48 -11.03
C ARG A 31 20.67 5.11 -11.04
N LEU A 32 21.22 5.40 -9.86
CA LEU A 32 22.59 5.88 -9.71
C LEU A 32 23.62 4.83 -10.16
N ALA A 33 23.47 3.58 -9.71
CA ALA A 33 24.32 2.46 -10.12
C ALA A 33 24.27 2.27 -11.64
N ALA A 34 23.07 2.23 -12.22
CA ALA A 34 22.88 2.12 -13.66
C ALA A 34 23.53 3.27 -14.45
N ARG A 35 23.56 4.50 -13.89
CA ARG A 35 24.23 5.64 -14.54
C ARG A 35 25.74 5.47 -14.63
N TYR A 36 26.33 4.78 -13.67
CA TYR A 36 27.77 4.48 -13.58
C TYR A 36 28.13 3.07 -14.10
N HIS A 37 27.19 2.35 -14.71
CA HIS A 37 27.39 0.97 -15.16
C HIS A 37 27.83 0.01 -14.05
N LEU A 38 27.44 0.28 -12.81
CA LEU A 38 27.66 -0.56 -11.64
C LEU A 38 26.44 -1.43 -11.37
N THR A 39 26.65 -2.58 -10.73
CA THR A 39 25.52 -3.27 -10.09
C THR A 39 25.12 -2.52 -8.82
N ILE A 40 23.88 -2.70 -8.39
CA ILE A 40 23.44 -2.14 -7.09
C ILE A 40 24.25 -2.70 -5.93
N ARG A 41 24.72 -3.96 -6.02
CA ARG A 41 25.53 -4.57 -4.97
C ARG A 41 26.87 -3.87 -4.82
N ASP A 42 27.52 -3.53 -5.94
CA ASP A 42 28.80 -2.82 -5.94
C ASP A 42 28.65 -1.41 -5.37
N LEU A 43 27.58 -0.71 -5.78
CA LEU A 43 27.26 0.61 -5.23
C LEU A 43 27.03 0.54 -3.72
N LEU A 44 26.23 -0.42 -3.25
CA LEU A 44 25.94 -0.61 -1.83
C LEU A 44 27.20 -0.97 -1.04
N ALA A 45 28.09 -1.80 -1.59
CA ALA A 45 29.37 -2.10 -0.99
C ALA A 45 30.22 -0.83 -0.83
N ALA A 46 30.37 -0.02 -1.88
CA ALA A 46 31.16 1.21 -1.82
C ALA A 46 30.64 2.23 -0.79
N VAL A 47 29.31 2.41 -0.70
CA VAL A 47 28.73 3.42 0.21
C VAL A 47 28.64 2.94 1.67
N THR A 48 28.79 1.64 1.93
CA THR A 48 28.78 1.04 3.28
C THR A 48 30.11 0.40 3.69
N ASP A 49 31.18 0.63 2.91
CA ASP A 49 32.50 0.08 3.17
C ASP A 49 33.13 0.64 4.45
N VAL A 50 33.61 -0.25 5.31
CA VAL A 50 34.40 0.02 6.50
C VAL A 50 35.67 -0.82 6.42
N GLY A 51 36.74 -0.23 5.89
CA GLY A 51 38.06 -0.88 5.84
C GLY A 51 38.08 -2.16 4.98
N GLY A 52 37.35 -2.18 3.85
CA GLY A 52 37.24 -3.35 2.97
C GLY A 52 36.13 -4.34 3.35
N LEU A 53 35.38 -4.07 4.42
CA LEU A 53 34.24 -4.88 4.85
C LEU A 53 32.93 -4.12 4.64
N GLN A 54 31.90 -4.84 4.18
CA GLN A 54 30.58 -4.27 3.94
C GLN A 54 29.74 -4.20 5.24
N ASN A 55 29.40 -2.99 5.70
CA ASN A 55 28.53 -2.76 6.86
C ASN A 55 27.05 -2.61 6.45
N LEU A 56 26.52 -3.65 5.79
CA LEU A 56 25.15 -3.74 5.30
C LEU A 56 24.41 -4.86 6.03
N THR A 57 23.19 -4.59 6.47
CA THR A 57 22.31 -5.58 7.11
C THR A 57 21.03 -5.80 6.30
N GLY A 58 20.48 -7.01 6.35
CA GLY A 58 19.30 -7.39 5.57
C GLY A 58 19.63 -7.95 4.19
N MET A 59 18.61 -8.50 3.53
CA MET A 59 18.72 -9.14 2.22
C MET A 59 18.17 -8.23 1.12
N LEU A 60 18.83 -8.21 -0.03
CA LEU A 60 18.45 -7.39 -1.18
C LEU A 60 17.42 -8.12 -2.05
N TYR A 61 16.22 -7.56 -2.15
CA TYR A 61 15.13 -8.00 -3.02
C TYR A 61 14.65 -6.87 -3.93
N PRO A 62 13.93 -7.17 -5.03
CA PRO A 62 13.39 -6.15 -5.93
C PRO A 62 12.43 -5.15 -5.27
N ASP A 63 11.75 -5.57 -4.19
CA ASP A 63 10.82 -4.77 -3.39
C ASP A 63 11.45 -4.20 -2.11
N SER A 64 12.77 -4.32 -1.92
CA SER A 64 13.45 -3.78 -0.75
C SER A 64 13.50 -2.25 -0.75
N GLU A 65 13.63 -1.70 0.45
CA GLU A 65 14.05 -0.33 0.72
C GLU A 65 15.35 -0.32 1.54
N ILE A 66 16.07 0.80 1.55
CA ILE A 66 17.31 0.97 2.31
C ILE A 66 17.26 2.21 3.20
N HIS A 67 17.61 2.01 4.47
CA HIS A 67 17.91 3.09 5.41
C HIS A 67 19.43 3.23 5.51
N LEU A 68 19.93 4.46 5.49
CA LEU A 68 21.35 4.81 5.51
C LEU A 68 21.61 5.74 6.68
N ASN A 69 22.73 5.57 7.38
CA ASN A 69 23.17 6.54 8.38
C ASN A 69 23.85 7.77 7.74
N ALA A 70 24.12 8.82 8.53
CA ALA A 70 24.69 10.07 8.06
C ALA A 70 25.97 9.90 7.23
N GLN A 71 26.88 9.02 7.64
CA GLN A 71 28.14 8.79 6.94
C GLN A 71 27.92 8.14 5.55
N ALA A 72 27.05 7.13 5.45
CA ALA A 72 26.70 6.53 4.17
C ALA A 72 25.94 7.51 3.26
N ARG A 73 25.05 8.35 3.82
CA ARG A 73 24.36 9.43 3.09
C ARG A 73 25.34 10.45 2.50
N ASN A 74 26.36 10.83 3.26
CA ASN A 74 27.41 11.74 2.78
C ASN A 74 28.19 11.14 1.61
N ARG A 75 28.53 9.84 1.67
CA ARG A 75 29.17 9.14 0.53
C ARG A 75 28.29 9.16 -0.72
N VAL A 76 27.01 8.86 -0.58
CA VAL A 76 26.04 8.91 -1.68
C VAL A 76 25.93 10.31 -2.27
N ALA A 77 25.80 11.35 -1.43
CA ALA A 77 25.70 12.74 -1.87
C ALA A 77 26.93 13.18 -2.69
N THR A 78 28.12 12.81 -2.24
CA THR A 78 29.38 13.03 -2.97
C THR A 78 29.37 12.31 -4.33
N LEU A 79 28.94 11.04 -4.36
CA LEU A 79 28.93 10.23 -5.59
C LEU A 79 27.92 10.75 -6.63
N CYS A 80 26.72 11.15 -6.21
CA CYS A 80 25.69 11.64 -7.14
C CYS A 80 25.82 13.13 -7.47
N ARG A 81 26.71 13.86 -6.77
CA ARG A 81 26.92 15.31 -6.93
C ARG A 81 25.61 16.12 -6.79
N VAL A 82 24.75 15.67 -5.89
CA VAL A 82 23.48 16.33 -5.52
C VAL A 82 23.61 16.85 -4.10
N ALA A 83 23.19 18.10 -3.87
CA ALA A 83 23.24 18.68 -2.53
C ALA A 83 22.36 17.88 -1.54
N PRO A 84 22.83 17.61 -0.31
CA PRO A 84 22.09 16.79 0.66
C PRO A 84 20.64 17.21 0.89
N HIS A 85 20.38 18.52 0.98
CA HIS A 85 19.01 19.05 1.18
C HIS A 85 18.04 18.71 0.02
N VAL A 86 18.54 18.46 -1.19
CA VAL A 86 17.72 18.04 -2.33
C VAL A 86 17.33 16.56 -2.17
N LEU A 87 18.26 15.73 -1.68
CA LEU A 87 17.99 14.32 -1.38
C LEU A 87 17.01 14.19 -0.22
N GLU A 88 17.21 14.94 0.87
CA GLU A 88 16.30 15.00 2.02
C GLU A 88 14.87 15.34 1.62
N ARG A 89 14.70 16.33 0.74
CA ARG A 89 13.37 16.73 0.26
C ARG A 89 12.73 15.69 -0.65
N ALA A 90 13.52 15.03 -1.49
CA ALA A 90 13.00 14.14 -2.53
C ALA A 90 12.80 12.69 -2.06
N LEU A 91 13.57 12.23 -1.09
CA LEU A 91 13.64 10.84 -0.64
C LEU A 91 13.06 10.70 0.78
N PRO A 92 11.81 10.23 0.96
CA PRO A 92 11.15 10.23 2.27
C PRO A 92 11.84 9.38 3.35
N ALA A 93 12.57 8.34 2.96
CA ALA A 93 13.29 7.47 3.88
C ALA A 93 14.72 7.96 4.19
N TRP A 94 15.17 9.06 3.59
CA TRP A 94 16.57 9.50 3.65
C TRP A 94 17.05 9.73 5.07
N THR A 95 16.26 10.38 5.91
CA THR A 95 16.59 10.67 7.33
C THR A 95 15.63 10.02 8.31
N ARG A 96 14.77 9.09 7.84
CA ARG A 96 13.68 8.53 8.65
C ARG A 96 14.18 7.63 9.78
N GLU A 97 15.18 6.80 9.47
CA GLU A 97 15.79 5.89 10.42
C GLU A 97 17.30 5.92 10.27
N GLU A 98 18.01 5.92 11.40
CA GLU A 98 19.46 5.90 11.44
C GLU A 98 19.93 4.51 11.89
N PRO A 99 20.32 3.62 10.96
CA PRO A 99 20.75 2.28 11.33
C PRO A 99 22.08 2.32 12.07
N CYS A 100 22.19 1.51 13.12
CA CYS A 100 23.47 1.19 13.76
C CYS A 100 24.14 -0.01 13.05
N GLY A 101 25.46 0.09 12.89
CA GLY A 101 26.28 -0.88 12.18
C GLY A 101 26.67 -2.08 13.03
N LYS A 102 27.06 -3.17 12.37
CA LYS A 102 27.65 -4.33 13.06
C LYS A 102 29.10 -4.08 13.49
N TYR A 103 29.82 -3.26 12.73
CA TYR A 103 31.25 -3.01 12.88
C TYR A 103 31.59 -1.70 13.61
N GLY A 104 30.67 -1.16 14.44
CA GLY A 104 30.88 0.09 15.18
C GLY A 104 30.68 1.37 14.33
N ASP A 105 31.44 2.42 14.66
CA ASP A 105 31.40 3.73 13.97
C ASP A 105 31.84 3.61 12.51
N GLY A 106 30.97 4.03 11.57
CA GLY A 106 31.24 3.97 10.14
C GLY A 106 29.96 4.18 9.31
N PRO A 107 30.05 4.21 7.98
CA PRO A 107 28.87 4.17 7.10
C PRO A 107 28.09 2.86 7.26
N VAL A 108 26.77 2.95 7.38
CA VAL A 108 25.89 1.80 7.62
C VAL A 108 24.69 1.84 6.69
N GLY A 109 24.31 0.67 6.19
CA GLY A 109 23.04 0.44 5.53
C GLY A 109 22.20 -0.65 6.20
N ARG A 110 20.88 -0.49 6.16
CA ARG A 110 19.91 -1.53 6.54
C ARG A 110 18.87 -1.66 5.45
N LEU A 111 18.77 -2.86 4.89
CA LEU A 111 17.72 -3.24 3.96
C LEU A 111 16.49 -3.71 4.73
N THR A 112 15.34 -3.18 4.34
CA THR A 112 14.02 -3.56 4.85
C THR A 112 13.16 -4.05 3.70
N ARG A 113 12.18 -4.90 4.02
CA ARG A 113 11.26 -5.50 3.06
C ARG A 113 9.91 -5.72 3.72
N GLY A 114 8.86 -5.74 2.89
CA GLY A 114 7.50 -6.05 3.30
C GLY A 114 6.67 -4.78 3.44
N GLU A 115 5.37 -4.90 3.22
CA GLU A 115 4.41 -3.78 3.20
C GLU A 115 4.32 -3.03 4.54
N GLU A 116 4.58 -3.71 5.66
CA GLU A 116 4.63 -3.08 6.99
C GLU A 116 5.92 -2.27 7.22
N ALA A 117 7.05 -2.74 6.69
CA ALA A 117 8.35 -2.10 6.88
C ALA A 117 8.62 -1.02 5.82
N VAL A 118 8.15 -1.26 4.59
CA VAL A 118 8.22 -0.33 3.46
C VAL A 118 6.81 0.23 3.28
N ALA A 119 6.59 1.45 3.77
CA ALA A 119 5.33 2.17 3.62
C ALA A 119 4.78 2.07 2.19
N ALA A 120 3.47 2.24 2.02
CA ALA A 120 2.77 2.07 0.74
C ALA A 120 3.54 2.67 -0.45
N TRP A 121 4.00 1.80 -1.34
CA TRP A 121 4.80 2.17 -2.50
C TRP A 121 4.23 1.57 -3.78
N GLY A 122 4.70 2.07 -4.92
CA GLY A 122 4.45 1.48 -6.24
C GLY A 122 5.47 1.95 -7.27
N PRO A 123 5.37 1.50 -8.53
CA PRO A 123 6.22 1.98 -9.60
C PRO A 123 5.91 3.44 -9.89
N ALA A 124 6.90 4.22 -10.30
CA ALA A 124 6.67 5.52 -10.90
C ALA A 124 6.04 5.34 -12.29
N CYS A 125 5.19 6.29 -12.71
CA CYS A 125 4.71 6.32 -14.09
C CYS A 125 5.90 6.37 -15.06
N PRO A 126 6.03 5.42 -16.02
CA PRO A 126 7.17 5.36 -16.93
C PRO A 126 7.35 6.63 -17.76
N ALA A 127 6.25 7.23 -18.23
CA ALA A 127 6.29 8.46 -19.01
C ALA A 127 6.67 9.68 -18.16
N CYS A 128 6.15 9.82 -16.94
CA CYS A 128 6.57 10.88 -16.01
C CYS A 128 8.04 10.75 -15.63
N ALA A 129 8.49 9.53 -15.30
CA ALA A 129 9.87 9.26 -14.96
C ALA A 129 10.79 9.61 -16.14
N ALA A 130 10.47 9.14 -17.35
CA ALA A 130 11.25 9.45 -18.54
C ALA A 130 11.29 10.95 -18.86
N ALA A 131 10.17 11.66 -18.74
CA ALA A 131 10.13 13.11 -18.94
C ALA A 131 11.01 13.86 -17.92
N ARG A 132 11.12 13.35 -16.68
CA ARG A 132 11.90 13.99 -15.62
C ARG A 132 13.39 13.66 -15.66
N THR A 133 13.75 12.45 -16.09
CA THR A 133 15.12 11.93 -16.05
C THR A 133 15.79 11.91 -17.43
N GLY A 134 15.03 12.15 -18.50
CA GLY A 134 15.49 12.02 -19.89
C GLY A 134 15.68 10.57 -20.34
N ARG A 135 15.33 9.56 -19.52
CA ARG A 135 15.54 8.14 -19.83
C ARG A 135 14.40 7.27 -19.29
N ARG A 136 14.04 6.23 -20.03
CA ARG A 136 13.11 5.19 -19.55
C ARG A 136 13.82 4.28 -18.54
N THR A 137 13.92 4.75 -17.30
CA THR A 137 14.45 3.97 -16.18
C THR A 137 13.34 3.62 -15.21
N PRO A 138 13.23 2.35 -14.76
CA PRO A 138 12.28 2.00 -13.71
C PRO A 138 12.62 2.79 -12.45
N ALA A 139 11.58 3.28 -11.77
CA ALA A 139 11.69 3.93 -10.48
C ALA A 139 10.51 3.51 -9.61
N ARG A 140 10.69 3.56 -8.30
CA ARG A 140 9.67 3.24 -7.30
C ARG A 140 9.48 4.45 -6.40
N ARG A 141 8.24 4.74 -6.05
CA ARG A 141 7.87 5.88 -5.21
C ARG A 141 6.97 5.42 -4.08
N TYR A 142 7.04 6.11 -2.95
CA TYR A 142 5.97 6.08 -1.97
C TYR A 142 4.74 6.70 -2.62
N LEU A 143 3.61 6.01 -2.55
CA LEU A 143 2.37 6.42 -3.17
C LEU A 143 1.24 6.29 -2.15
N ALA A 144 0.63 7.42 -1.83
CA ALA A 144 -0.66 7.43 -1.17
C ALA A 144 -1.73 6.82 -2.12
N PRO A 145 -2.87 6.33 -1.60
CA PRO A 145 -3.90 5.71 -2.43
C PRO A 145 -4.36 6.56 -3.63
N GLU A 146 -4.49 7.88 -3.45
CA GLU A 146 -4.86 8.85 -4.50
C GLU A 146 -3.76 9.10 -5.55
N GLU A 147 -2.51 8.75 -5.24
CA GLU A 147 -1.34 8.89 -6.12
C GLU A 147 -1.09 7.63 -6.96
N ARG A 148 -1.82 6.54 -6.71
CA ARG A 148 -1.70 5.27 -7.46
C ARG A 148 -2.16 5.38 -8.91
N VAL A 149 -2.87 6.45 -9.29
CA VAL A 149 -3.30 6.68 -10.66
C VAL A 149 -2.55 7.87 -11.25
N CYS A 150 -1.81 7.63 -12.33
CA CYS A 150 -1.29 8.69 -13.17
C CYS A 150 -2.36 9.08 -14.20
N ALA A 151 -3.23 10.03 -13.85
CA ALA A 151 -4.30 10.49 -14.74
C ALA A 151 -3.76 11.03 -16.09
N ARG A 152 -2.60 11.71 -16.08
CA ARG A 152 -1.97 12.29 -17.27
C ARG A 152 -1.58 11.24 -18.32
N HIS A 153 -1.05 10.11 -17.88
CA HIS A 153 -0.56 9.05 -18.76
C HIS A 153 -1.40 7.79 -18.70
N GLN A 154 -2.53 7.84 -17.99
CA GLN A 154 -3.52 6.77 -17.87
C GLN A 154 -2.90 5.45 -17.41
N PHE A 155 -2.15 5.48 -16.29
CA PHE A 155 -1.60 4.28 -15.66
C PHE A 155 -2.08 4.13 -14.23
N TRP A 156 -2.39 2.90 -13.85
CA TRP A 156 -2.38 2.47 -12.45
C TRP A 156 -0.99 1.98 -12.07
N LEU A 157 -0.50 2.42 -10.92
CA LEU A 157 0.83 2.16 -10.40
C LEU A 157 0.73 1.01 -9.38
N LEU A 158 0.64 -0.21 -9.91
CA LEU A 158 0.35 -1.40 -9.11
C LEU A 158 1.56 -1.81 -8.27
N TYR A 159 1.35 -1.95 -6.97
CA TYR A 159 2.27 -2.65 -6.09
C TYR A 159 2.17 -4.15 -6.33
N VAL A 160 3.29 -4.80 -6.61
CA VAL A 160 3.37 -6.25 -6.73
C VAL A 160 4.55 -6.73 -5.87
N PRO A 161 4.28 -7.45 -4.77
CA PRO A 161 5.33 -7.96 -3.88
C PRO A 161 6.41 -8.75 -4.62
N GLY A 162 7.66 -8.62 -4.18
CA GLY A 162 8.81 -9.30 -4.78
C GLY A 162 9.24 -8.78 -6.16
N THR A 163 8.63 -7.70 -6.68
CA THR A 163 8.97 -7.10 -7.97
C THR A 163 9.27 -5.60 -7.82
N SER A 164 9.55 -4.91 -8.93
CA SER A 164 9.64 -3.44 -8.97
C SER A 164 8.29 -2.74 -9.08
N GLY A 165 7.17 -3.48 -9.02
CA GLY A 165 5.82 -3.00 -9.29
C GLY A 165 5.49 -3.00 -10.78
N LEU A 166 4.20 -2.86 -11.11
CA LEU A 166 3.69 -2.94 -12.47
C LEU A 166 2.85 -1.70 -12.85
N PRO A 167 3.27 -0.90 -13.84
CA PRO A 167 2.41 0.11 -14.45
C PRO A 167 1.37 -0.56 -15.36
N VAL A 168 0.09 -0.41 -15.04
CA VAL A 168 -1.04 -1.02 -15.76
C VAL A 168 -1.76 0.05 -16.58
N PRO A 169 -1.85 -0.06 -17.91
CA PRO A 169 -2.53 0.92 -18.74
C PRO A 169 -4.05 0.94 -18.45
N LEU A 170 -4.63 2.14 -18.40
CA LEU A 170 -6.05 2.38 -18.08
C LEU A 170 -6.89 2.77 -19.29
N GLY A 171 -6.38 2.61 -20.51
CA GLY A 171 -7.08 3.03 -21.73
C GLY A 171 -8.47 2.39 -21.90
N ARG A 172 -8.69 1.21 -21.32
CA ARG A 172 -9.98 0.50 -21.32
C ARG A 172 -10.81 0.68 -20.05
N CYS A 173 -10.32 1.45 -19.08
CA CYS A 173 -10.98 1.70 -17.80
C CYS A 173 -10.93 3.20 -17.42
N PRO A 174 -11.51 4.10 -18.24
CA PRO A 174 -11.50 5.54 -17.97
C PRO A 174 -12.16 5.92 -16.63
N GLU A 175 -13.10 5.12 -16.14
CA GLU A 175 -13.78 5.31 -14.85
C GLU A 175 -12.82 5.32 -13.66
N VAL A 176 -11.67 4.64 -13.75
CA VAL A 176 -10.62 4.67 -12.71
C VAL A 176 -9.98 6.05 -12.61
N ILE A 177 -9.83 6.75 -13.75
CA ILE A 177 -9.29 8.10 -13.79
C ILE A 177 -10.29 9.10 -13.20
N GLU A 178 -11.56 8.97 -13.56
CA GLU A 178 -12.63 9.79 -12.96
C GLU A 178 -12.71 9.59 -11.45
N ALA A 179 -12.62 8.34 -11.00
CA ALA A 179 -12.58 8.00 -9.58
C ALA A 179 -11.39 8.67 -8.89
N GLN A 180 -10.21 8.72 -9.50
CA GLN A 180 -9.06 9.43 -8.91
C GLN A 180 -9.33 10.93 -8.75
N GLN A 181 -9.95 11.58 -9.75
CA GLN A 181 -10.30 12.99 -9.64
C GLN A 181 -11.32 13.24 -8.53
N ARG A 182 -12.31 12.34 -8.37
CA ARG A 182 -13.28 12.36 -7.26
C ARG A 182 -12.59 12.15 -5.91
N HIS A 183 -11.60 11.24 -5.83
CA HIS A 183 -10.84 10.99 -4.62
C HIS A 183 -10.04 12.22 -4.17
N VAL A 184 -9.28 12.85 -5.07
CA VAL A 184 -8.52 14.07 -4.76
C VAL A 184 -9.46 15.22 -4.36
N ARG A 185 -10.67 15.29 -4.91
CA ARG A 185 -11.69 16.27 -4.45
C ARG A 185 -12.22 15.92 -3.07
N LEU A 186 -12.47 14.65 -2.77
CA LEU A 186 -12.93 14.19 -1.46
C LEU A 186 -11.92 14.56 -0.37
N LEU A 187 -10.64 14.23 -0.56
CA LEU A 187 -9.58 14.54 0.40
C LEU A 187 -9.40 16.04 0.65
N ARG A 188 -9.62 16.88 -0.37
CA ARG A 188 -9.57 18.33 -0.23
C ARG A 188 -10.78 18.94 0.49
N ARG A 189 -11.96 18.33 0.35
CA ARG A 189 -13.24 18.90 0.84
C ARG A 189 -13.69 18.34 2.18
N SER A 190 -13.26 17.13 2.53
CA SER A 190 -13.70 16.46 3.75
C SER A 190 -12.52 16.13 4.65
N PRO A 191 -12.53 16.58 5.91
CA PRO A 191 -11.50 16.21 6.89
C PRO A 191 -11.54 14.72 7.26
N THR A 192 -12.66 14.04 6.98
CA THR A 192 -12.82 12.59 7.19
C THR A 192 -12.63 11.78 5.90
N GLY A 193 -12.21 12.42 4.80
CA GLY A 193 -12.11 11.78 3.49
C GLY A 193 -11.19 10.56 3.46
N ALA A 194 -10.02 10.65 4.12
CA ALA A 194 -9.07 9.54 4.20
C ALA A 194 -9.64 8.37 5.02
N GLN A 195 -10.29 8.66 6.14
CA GLN A 195 -10.95 7.64 6.96
C GLN A 195 -12.10 6.96 6.21
N ALA A 196 -12.92 7.74 5.50
CA ALA A 196 -14.02 7.21 4.70
C ALA A 196 -13.51 6.33 3.56
N PHE A 197 -12.38 6.68 2.94
CA PHE A 197 -11.71 5.84 1.95
C PHE A 197 -11.29 4.49 2.53
N GLU A 198 -10.65 4.45 3.70
CA GLU A 198 -10.24 3.18 4.32
C GLU A 198 -11.43 2.28 4.68
N VAL A 199 -12.52 2.85 5.20
CA VAL A 199 -13.76 2.09 5.43
C VAL A 199 -14.34 1.59 4.12
N ALA A 200 -14.43 2.43 3.09
CA ALA A 200 -14.95 2.05 1.79
C ALA A 200 -14.09 0.97 1.10
N ARG A 201 -12.76 1.03 1.25
CA ARG A 201 -11.83 0.01 0.74
C ARG A 201 -12.01 -1.32 1.46
N ALA A 202 -12.32 -1.30 2.74
CA ALA A 202 -12.71 -2.50 3.48
C ALA A 202 -14.05 -3.05 2.97
N VAL A 203 -15.03 -2.20 2.67
CA VAL A 203 -16.32 -2.60 2.09
C VAL A 203 -16.14 -3.30 0.75
N THR A 204 -15.46 -2.68 -0.20
CA THR A 204 -15.22 -3.31 -1.50
C THR A 204 -14.33 -4.54 -1.39
N GLY A 205 -13.35 -4.54 -0.49
CA GLY A 205 -12.54 -5.73 -0.19
C GLY A 205 -13.36 -6.90 0.37
N PHE A 206 -14.35 -6.63 1.23
CA PHE A 206 -15.26 -7.65 1.74
C PHE A 206 -16.17 -8.21 0.64
N TRP A 207 -16.69 -7.35 -0.24
CA TRP A 207 -17.49 -7.78 -1.40
C TRP A 207 -16.66 -8.54 -2.44
N TRP A 208 -15.37 -8.21 -2.59
CA TRP A 208 -14.46 -8.86 -3.53
C TRP A 208 -14.31 -10.37 -3.30
N GLU A 209 -14.34 -10.80 -2.03
CA GLU A 209 -14.20 -12.22 -1.68
C GLU A 209 -15.38 -13.07 -2.16
N SER A 210 -16.57 -12.47 -2.33
CA SER A 210 -17.80 -13.16 -2.71
C SER A 210 -18.79 -12.18 -3.36
N TRP A 211 -18.44 -11.70 -4.55
CA TRP A 211 -19.35 -10.83 -5.32
C TRP A 211 -20.49 -11.66 -5.93
N PRO A 212 -21.68 -11.07 -6.14
CA PRO A 212 -22.83 -11.80 -6.70
C PRO A 212 -22.70 -12.03 -8.21
N ASP A 213 -23.45 -12.98 -8.76
CA ASP A 213 -23.41 -13.33 -10.19
C ASP A 213 -23.88 -12.18 -11.10
N GLU A 214 -24.68 -11.24 -10.56
CA GLU A 214 -25.10 -10.02 -11.25
C GLU A 214 -23.97 -8.95 -11.39
N GLU A 215 -22.77 -9.22 -10.88
CA GLU A 215 -21.59 -8.35 -11.04
C GLU A 215 -20.89 -8.58 -12.38
N GLU A 216 -21.08 -7.66 -13.32
CA GLU A 216 -20.48 -7.73 -14.66
C GLU A 216 -19.22 -6.85 -14.79
N LEU A 217 -19.17 -5.70 -14.09
CA LEU A 217 -18.14 -4.69 -14.31
C LEU A 217 -16.76 -5.12 -13.78
N TRP A 218 -16.72 -5.79 -12.63
CA TRP A 218 -15.44 -6.25 -12.06
C TRP A 218 -14.75 -7.32 -12.92
N PRO A 219 -15.44 -8.38 -13.39
CA PRO A 219 -14.90 -9.30 -14.39
C PRO A 219 -14.41 -8.59 -15.67
N ASP A 220 -15.19 -7.66 -16.22
CA ASP A 220 -14.83 -6.95 -17.45
C ASP A 220 -13.55 -6.13 -17.29
N ARG A 221 -13.41 -5.40 -16.18
CA ARG A 221 -12.19 -4.64 -15.88
C ARG A 221 -11.00 -5.56 -15.62
N LEU A 222 -11.22 -6.73 -14.99
CA LEU A 222 -10.16 -7.71 -14.77
C LEU A 222 -9.57 -8.16 -16.11
N GLU A 223 -10.43 -8.55 -17.06
CA GLU A 223 -10.00 -8.94 -18.40
C GLU A 223 -9.40 -7.77 -19.19
N ALA A 224 -9.96 -6.57 -19.05
CA ALA A 224 -9.47 -5.40 -19.77
C ALA A 224 -8.08 -4.92 -19.32
N THR A 225 -7.70 -5.20 -18.07
CA THR A 225 -6.44 -4.73 -17.46
C THR A 225 -5.37 -5.82 -17.34
N ARG A 226 -5.74 -7.08 -17.55
CA ARG A 226 -4.83 -8.22 -17.47
C ARG A 226 -3.75 -8.11 -18.55
N ALA A 227 -2.49 -8.20 -18.13
CA ALA A 227 -1.38 -8.28 -19.06
C ALA A 227 -1.38 -9.64 -19.79
N ASP A 228 -0.93 -9.66 -21.04
CA ASP A 228 -0.83 -10.88 -21.83
C ASP A 228 0.05 -11.92 -21.12
N GLY A 229 -0.47 -13.15 -21.01
CA GLY A 229 0.22 -14.25 -20.32
C GLY A 229 0.27 -14.15 -18.79
N ALA A 230 -0.35 -13.14 -18.18
CA ALA A 230 -0.47 -13.08 -16.72
C ALA A 230 -1.44 -14.16 -16.22
N ASP A 231 -1.02 -14.88 -15.18
CA ASP A 231 -1.85 -15.85 -14.47
C ASP A 231 -3.11 -15.17 -13.92
N ALA A 232 -4.28 -15.67 -14.29
CA ALA A 232 -5.57 -15.04 -13.98
C ALA A 232 -5.84 -14.99 -12.47
N ASN A 233 -5.45 -16.03 -11.72
CA ASN A 233 -5.66 -16.09 -10.28
C ASN A 233 -4.78 -15.08 -9.54
N ARG A 234 -3.49 -15.02 -9.87
CA ARG A 234 -2.56 -14.01 -9.34
C ARG A 234 -2.96 -12.61 -9.75
N TRP A 235 -3.49 -12.43 -10.97
CA TRP A 235 -4.00 -11.15 -11.42
C TRP A 235 -5.21 -10.70 -10.61
N LYS A 236 -6.21 -11.58 -10.42
CA LYS A 236 -7.39 -11.30 -9.60
C LYS A 236 -7.01 -10.84 -8.19
N VAL A 237 -6.06 -11.49 -7.55
CA VAL A 237 -5.57 -11.06 -6.23
C VAL A 237 -4.88 -9.70 -6.31
N SER A 238 -3.93 -9.53 -7.23
CA SER A 238 -3.08 -8.34 -7.32
C SER A 238 -3.86 -7.09 -7.71
N ALA A 239 -4.79 -7.21 -8.65
CA ALA A 239 -5.52 -6.09 -9.24
C ALA A 239 -6.72 -5.64 -8.41
N ARG A 240 -7.08 -6.29 -7.31
CA ARG A 240 -8.28 -5.96 -6.49
C ARG A 240 -8.48 -4.46 -6.30
N ASP A 241 -7.45 -3.78 -5.81
CA ASP A 241 -7.53 -2.36 -5.47
C ASP A 241 -7.68 -1.47 -6.72
N LEU A 242 -7.19 -1.90 -7.88
CA LEU A 242 -7.41 -1.25 -9.18
C LEU A 242 -8.87 -1.42 -9.63
N ILE A 243 -9.35 -2.67 -9.62
CA ILE A 243 -10.66 -3.04 -10.16
C ILE A 243 -11.81 -2.42 -9.36
N THR A 244 -11.68 -2.46 -8.03
CA THR A 244 -12.70 -1.95 -7.10
C THR A 244 -12.58 -0.46 -6.82
N TYR A 245 -11.54 0.21 -7.33
CA TYR A 245 -11.26 1.62 -7.04
C TYR A 245 -12.44 2.55 -7.33
N PRO A 246 -13.14 2.46 -8.48
CA PRO A 246 -14.27 3.35 -8.77
C PRO A 246 -15.38 3.22 -7.73
N GLU A 247 -15.73 1.99 -7.34
CA GLU A 247 -16.75 1.72 -6.34
C GLU A 247 -16.28 2.16 -4.94
N THR A 248 -15.01 1.95 -4.59
CA THR A 248 -14.42 2.42 -3.33
C THR A 248 -14.58 3.93 -3.18
N ILE A 249 -14.31 4.70 -4.24
CA ILE A 249 -14.44 6.17 -4.18
C ILE A 249 -15.91 6.59 -4.09
N ALA A 250 -16.81 5.96 -4.85
CA ALA A 250 -18.24 6.25 -4.78
C ALA A 250 -18.79 6.03 -3.35
N ILE A 251 -18.45 4.90 -2.73
CA ILE A 251 -18.83 4.59 -1.35
C ILE A 251 -18.21 5.60 -0.39
N ALA A 252 -16.91 5.90 -0.51
CA ALA A 252 -16.23 6.85 0.36
C ALA A 252 -16.89 8.24 0.35
N GLN A 253 -17.40 8.70 -0.81
CA GLN A 253 -18.14 9.96 -0.91
C GLN A 253 -19.47 9.92 -0.15
N VAL A 254 -20.21 8.81 -0.20
CA VAL A 254 -21.44 8.62 0.58
C VAL A 254 -21.14 8.60 2.07
N LEU A 255 -20.16 7.79 2.50
CA LEU A 255 -19.79 7.66 3.91
C LEU A 255 -19.27 8.97 4.52
N ALA A 256 -18.52 9.76 3.74
CA ALA A 256 -17.99 11.05 4.18
C ALA A 256 -19.05 12.16 4.24
N SER A 257 -20.23 11.96 3.64
CA SER A 257 -21.29 12.98 3.57
C SER A 257 -22.02 13.12 4.91
N PRO A 258 -22.02 14.32 5.54
CA PRO A 258 -22.79 14.56 6.76
C PRO A 258 -24.29 14.32 6.57
N HIS A 259 -24.82 14.62 5.38
CA HIS A 259 -26.22 14.39 5.04
C HIS A 259 -26.60 12.91 5.16
N TRP A 260 -25.81 12.01 4.57
CA TRP A 260 -26.10 10.58 4.60
C TRP A 260 -25.88 9.96 5.98
N GLN A 261 -24.94 10.49 6.76
CA GLN A 261 -24.80 10.12 8.18
C GLN A 261 -26.06 10.51 8.98
N GLN A 262 -26.57 11.73 8.80
CA GLN A 262 -27.79 12.19 9.47
C GLN A 262 -29.02 11.36 9.05
N GLN A 263 -29.14 11.04 7.76
CA GLN A 263 -30.23 10.23 7.24
C GLN A 263 -30.20 8.81 7.84
N THR A 264 -29.03 8.15 7.84
CA THR A 264 -28.85 6.82 8.47
C THR A 264 -29.27 6.85 9.94
N ILE A 265 -28.91 7.91 10.65
CA ILE A 265 -29.28 8.09 12.05
C ILE A 265 -30.79 8.34 12.23
N ALA A 266 -31.43 9.06 11.30
CA ALA A 266 -32.87 9.31 11.33
C ALA A 266 -33.67 8.03 11.06
N GLU A 267 -33.26 7.22 10.09
CA GLU A 267 -33.90 5.94 9.74
C GLU A 267 -33.84 4.93 10.88
N ALA A 268 -32.76 4.95 11.67
CA ALA A 268 -32.60 4.08 12.84
C ALA A 268 -33.60 4.35 13.98
N ARG A 269 -34.30 5.51 13.97
CA ARG A 269 -35.35 5.88 14.95
C ARG A 269 -34.95 5.67 16.42
N GLY A 270 -33.66 5.80 16.74
CA GLY A 270 -33.13 5.63 18.11
C GLY A 270 -32.79 4.19 18.52
N HIS A 271 -32.91 3.22 17.61
CA HIS A 271 -32.52 1.82 17.84
C HIS A 271 -31.29 1.45 17.02
N LEU A 272 -30.47 0.53 17.54
CA LEU A 272 -29.34 0.00 16.78
C LEU A 272 -29.86 -0.95 15.68
N PRO A 273 -29.41 -0.78 14.41
CA PRO A 273 -29.90 -1.61 13.32
C PRO A 273 -29.42 -3.05 13.47
N TYR A 274 -30.29 -4.01 13.18
CA TYR A 274 -29.94 -5.44 13.15
C TYR A 274 -29.47 -5.89 11.77
N ARG A 275 -29.99 -5.26 10.71
CA ARG A 275 -29.57 -5.46 9.31
C ARG A 275 -29.51 -4.14 8.55
N LEU A 276 -28.74 -4.11 7.46
CA LEU A 276 -28.65 -2.93 6.60
C LEU A 276 -29.98 -2.60 5.90
N GLY A 277 -30.87 -3.56 5.70
CA GLY A 277 -32.21 -3.32 5.11
C GLY A 277 -33.12 -2.40 5.92
N GLU A 278 -32.76 -2.06 7.16
CA GLU A 278 -33.45 -1.05 7.96
C GLU A 278 -33.06 0.39 7.56
N MET A 279 -32.07 0.56 6.68
CA MET A 279 -31.56 1.85 6.19
C MET A 279 -31.78 2.00 4.68
N PRO A 280 -33.03 1.99 4.18
CA PRO A 280 -33.31 1.92 2.75
C PRO A 280 -32.77 3.12 1.97
N ALA A 281 -32.82 4.35 2.49
CA ALA A 281 -32.30 5.51 1.76
C ALA A 281 -30.78 5.45 1.54
N LEU A 282 -30.03 4.91 2.51
CA LEU A 282 -28.60 4.66 2.35
C LEU A 282 -28.34 3.63 1.25
N LEU A 283 -29.12 2.55 1.21
CA LEU A 283 -28.96 1.49 0.21
C LEU A 283 -29.32 1.97 -1.20
N ASP A 284 -30.39 2.74 -1.34
CA ASP A 284 -30.82 3.32 -2.61
C ASP A 284 -29.78 4.32 -3.14
N GLU A 285 -29.19 5.14 -2.26
CA GLU A 285 -28.11 6.04 -2.65
C GLU A 285 -26.87 5.28 -3.12
N LEU A 286 -26.48 4.21 -2.41
CA LEU A 286 -25.34 3.39 -2.81
C LEU A 286 -25.60 2.72 -4.16
N ALA A 287 -26.80 2.14 -4.37
CA ALA A 287 -27.18 1.56 -5.65
C ALA A 287 -27.15 2.59 -6.78
N ARG A 288 -27.62 3.81 -6.52
CA ARG A 288 -27.61 4.93 -7.48
C ARG A 288 -26.20 5.39 -7.82
N GLN A 289 -25.34 5.58 -6.83
CA GLN A 289 -23.95 6.05 -7.02
C GLN A 289 -23.08 5.00 -7.73
N LEU A 290 -23.31 3.72 -7.42
CA LEU A 290 -22.61 2.61 -8.03
C LEU A 290 -23.20 2.22 -9.40
N GLN A 291 -24.35 2.78 -9.78
CA GLN A 291 -25.11 2.43 -10.98
C GLN A 291 -25.44 0.93 -11.05
N ARG A 292 -25.76 0.34 -9.88
CA ARG A 292 -26.02 -1.09 -9.71
C ARG A 292 -27.28 -1.28 -8.90
N PRO A 293 -28.46 -1.43 -9.54
CA PRO A 293 -29.72 -1.54 -8.82
C PRO A 293 -29.79 -2.78 -7.92
N TRP A 294 -29.06 -3.84 -8.26
CA TRP A 294 -29.00 -5.06 -7.45
C TRP A 294 -28.32 -4.87 -6.09
N VAL A 295 -27.47 -3.84 -5.92
CA VAL A 295 -26.72 -3.60 -4.68
C VAL A 295 -27.64 -3.40 -3.50
N ALA A 296 -28.74 -2.64 -3.65
CA ALA A 296 -29.68 -2.41 -2.56
C ALA A 296 -30.31 -3.72 -2.07
N ARG A 297 -30.77 -4.58 -3.00
CA ARG A 297 -31.33 -5.91 -2.68
C ARG A 297 -30.30 -6.80 -1.99
N HIS A 298 -29.08 -6.83 -2.50
CA HIS A 298 -28.01 -7.66 -1.93
C HIS A 298 -27.62 -7.20 -0.52
N LEU A 299 -27.52 -5.90 -0.30
CA LEU A 299 -27.13 -5.34 1.00
C LEU A 299 -28.24 -5.40 2.04
N ALA A 300 -29.52 -5.45 1.64
CA ALA A 300 -30.65 -5.45 2.58
C ALA A 300 -30.61 -6.61 3.59
N THR A 301 -30.01 -7.74 3.24
CA THR A 301 -29.89 -8.94 4.11
C THR A 301 -28.61 -8.97 4.94
N VAL A 302 -27.71 -8.01 4.75
CA VAL A 302 -26.39 -8.00 5.39
C VAL A 302 -26.50 -7.59 6.86
N THR A 303 -26.00 -8.45 7.74
CA THR A 303 -25.95 -8.28 9.21
C THR A 303 -24.51 -8.15 9.73
N ARG A 304 -23.50 -8.19 8.85
CA ARG A 304 -22.09 -8.19 9.20
C ARG A 304 -21.25 -7.48 8.14
N GLY A 305 -20.00 -7.16 8.49
CA GLY A 305 -19.06 -6.54 7.56
C GLY A 305 -18.90 -5.04 7.79
N PRO A 306 -17.93 -4.41 7.11
CA PRO A 306 -17.50 -3.05 7.39
C PRO A 306 -18.58 -1.98 7.17
N LEU A 307 -19.46 -2.15 6.17
CA LEU A 307 -20.57 -1.20 5.93
C LEU A 307 -21.60 -1.26 7.05
N PHE A 308 -21.93 -2.46 7.52
CA PHE A 308 -22.82 -2.67 8.66
C PHE A 308 -22.21 -2.08 9.94
N VAL A 309 -20.93 -2.36 10.21
CA VAL A 309 -20.21 -1.82 11.38
C VAL A 309 -20.18 -0.28 11.36
N TRP A 310 -19.96 0.32 10.18
CA TRP A 310 -20.01 1.77 10.01
C TRP A 310 -21.42 2.33 10.30
N ALA A 311 -22.47 1.75 9.71
CA ALA A 311 -23.85 2.20 9.93
C ALA A 311 -24.25 2.07 11.41
N HIS A 312 -23.91 0.94 12.03
CA HIS A 312 -24.11 0.71 13.45
C HIS A 312 -23.34 1.73 14.31
N ALA A 313 -22.10 2.06 13.94
CA ALA A 313 -21.31 3.07 14.63
C ALA A 313 -21.88 4.49 14.45
N CYS A 314 -22.41 4.86 13.28
CA CYS A 314 -23.12 6.11 13.04
C CYS A 314 -24.25 6.30 14.06
N VAL A 315 -25.15 5.31 14.18
CA VAL A 315 -26.27 5.35 15.11
C VAL A 315 -25.80 5.41 16.57
N ARG A 316 -24.80 4.59 16.92
CA ARG A 316 -24.24 4.55 18.27
C ARG A 316 -23.61 5.88 18.70
N THR A 317 -22.95 6.60 17.79
CA THR A 317 -22.34 7.90 18.12
C THR A 317 -23.36 8.97 18.53
N ARG A 318 -24.60 8.90 18.03
CA ARG A 318 -25.69 9.78 18.48
C ARG A 318 -26.21 9.35 19.85
N LEU A 319 -26.37 8.05 20.08
CA LEU A 319 -26.87 7.53 21.36
C LEU A 319 -25.89 7.77 22.52
N ALA A 320 -24.59 7.86 22.24
CA ALA A 320 -23.56 8.19 23.22
C ALA A 320 -22.44 9.03 22.59
N PRO A 321 -22.54 10.37 22.59
CA PRO A 321 -21.55 11.27 21.99
C PRO A 321 -20.29 11.40 22.87
N ARG A 322 -19.55 10.29 23.02
CA ARG A 322 -18.19 10.30 23.60
C ARG A 322 -17.17 10.51 22.49
N SER A 323 -16.07 11.22 22.77
CA SER A 323 -14.98 11.44 21.81
C SER A 323 -14.46 10.13 21.20
N THR A 324 -14.38 9.06 22.02
CA THR A 324 -14.02 7.70 21.61
C THR A 324 -14.98 7.08 20.60
N ALA A 325 -16.27 7.40 20.66
CA ALA A 325 -17.28 6.88 19.74
C ALA A 325 -17.09 7.45 18.32
N ARG A 326 -16.70 8.72 18.20
CA ARG A 326 -16.42 9.35 16.89
C ARG A 326 -15.16 8.78 16.23
N HIS A 327 -14.16 8.36 17.02
CA HIS A 327 -13.03 7.59 16.49
C HIS A 327 -13.43 6.18 16.04
N ALA A 328 -14.34 5.53 16.77
CA ALA A 328 -14.81 4.18 16.45
C ALA A 328 -15.59 4.10 15.12
N LEU A 329 -16.20 5.20 14.65
CA LEU A 329 -16.88 5.28 13.35
C LEU A 329 -15.96 4.92 12.18
N TRP A 330 -14.69 5.28 12.29
CA TRP A 330 -13.70 5.14 11.23
C TRP A 330 -12.73 3.99 11.46
N GLN A 331 -12.94 3.20 12.52
CA GLN A 331 -12.10 2.06 12.84
C GLN A 331 -12.51 0.85 12.00
N VAL A 332 -11.60 0.45 11.10
CA VAL A 332 -11.72 -0.83 10.39
C VAL A 332 -11.09 -1.93 11.24
N HIS A 333 -11.93 -2.84 11.74
CA HIS A 333 -11.50 -4.03 12.47
C HIS A 333 -10.57 -4.89 11.60
N SER A 334 -9.57 -5.54 12.22
CA SER A 334 -8.55 -6.31 11.48
C SER A 334 -9.14 -7.40 10.59
N SER A 335 -10.24 -8.03 11.01
CA SER A 335 -10.98 -9.04 10.23
C SER A 335 -11.63 -8.49 8.94
N HIS A 336 -11.83 -7.17 8.85
CA HIS A 336 -12.41 -6.50 7.69
C HIS A 336 -11.36 -5.73 6.89
N ARG A 337 -10.11 -5.70 7.35
CA ARG A 337 -9.04 -5.12 6.54
C ARG A 337 -8.80 -6.04 5.35
N PRO A 338 -8.76 -5.49 4.13
CA PRO A 338 -8.39 -6.27 2.97
C PRO A 338 -7.03 -6.92 3.24
N ARG A 339 -6.95 -8.24 3.09
CA ARG A 339 -5.68 -8.98 3.25
C ARG A 339 -4.62 -8.39 2.32
N SER A 340 -3.38 -8.29 2.81
CA SER A 340 -2.23 -7.81 2.05
C SER A 340 -1.96 -8.72 0.85
N LEU A 341 -1.53 -8.12 -0.26
CA LEU A 341 -1.07 -8.86 -1.43
C LEU A 341 0.11 -9.79 -1.08
N SER A 342 0.96 -9.39 -0.15
CA SER A 342 2.10 -10.20 0.29
C SER A 342 1.65 -11.47 1.00
N ASP A 343 0.69 -11.35 1.93
CA ASP A 343 0.14 -12.50 2.65
C ASP A 343 -0.57 -13.48 1.72
N PHE A 344 -1.31 -12.98 0.73
CA PHE A 344 -1.96 -13.85 -0.25
C PHE A 344 -0.95 -14.59 -1.13
N LEU A 345 0.09 -13.91 -1.62
CA LEU A 345 1.09 -14.54 -2.49
C LEU A 345 1.97 -15.53 -1.73
N ASP A 346 2.29 -15.28 -0.45
CA ASP A 346 2.99 -16.22 0.42
C ASP A 346 2.17 -17.52 0.60
N VAL A 347 0.85 -17.42 0.81
CA VAL A 347 -0.06 -18.58 0.99
C VAL A 347 -0.24 -19.38 -0.30
N GLN A 348 -0.18 -18.74 -1.48
CA GLN A 348 -0.25 -19.42 -2.76
C GLN A 348 1.09 -20.08 -3.13
N GLY A 349 2.21 -19.44 -2.79
CA GLY A 349 3.56 -19.99 -3.00
C GLY A 349 3.91 -21.17 -2.09
N SER A 350 3.19 -21.36 -0.98
CA SER A 350 3.36 -22.51 -0.07
C SER A 350 2.45 -23.71 -0.42
N ARG A 351 1.75 -23.66 -1.55
CA ARG A 351 0.99 -24.79 -2.10
C ARG A 351 1.80 -25.40 -3.24
N ASP A 352 2.63 -26.40 -2.92
CA ASP A 352 3.30 -27.24 -3.93
C ASP A 352 2.30 -28.19 -4.63
N GLU A 353 2.70 -28.75 -5.78
CA GLU A 353 1.94 -29.57 -6.75
C GLU A 353 1.11 -30.74 -6.19
N ALA A 354 1.19 -31.05 -4.89
CA ALA A 354 0.44 -32.11 -4.23
C ALA A 354 -0.81 -31.62 -3.46
N GLY A 355 -1.15 -30.32 -3.48
CA GLY A 355 -2.39 -29.80 -2.90
C GLY A 355 -2.51 -29.89 -1.37
N LEU A 356 -1.44 -30.29 -0.67
CA LEU A 356 -1.38 -30.31 0.78
C LEU A 356 -0.78 -28.98 1.29
N PRO A 357 -1.41 -28.31 2.27
CA PRO A 357 -0.86 -27.10 2.85
C PRO A 357 0.46 -27.42 3.58
N ALA A 358 1.58 -26.86 3.10
CA ALA A 358 2.80 -26.85 3.88
C ALA A 358 2.54 -26.13 5.23
N PRO A 359 3.05 -26.63 6.37
CA PRO A 359 2.86 -25.98 7.65
C PRO A 359 3.39 -24.55 7.57
N GLN A 360 2.48 -23.58 7.77
CA GLN A 360 2.82 -22.17 7.68
C GLN A 360 3.94 -21.86 8.67
N PRO A 361 5.03 -21.20 8.26
CA PRO A 361 5.93 -20.59 9.21
C PRO A 361 5.15 -19.46 9.90
N VAL A 362 4.78 -19.69 11.16
CA VAL A 362 4.09 -18.71 12.00
C VAL A 362 4.89 -17.39 11.94
N LYS A 363 4.33 -16.36 11.28
CA LYS A 363 4.90 -15.02 11.25
C LYS A 363 4.95 -14.52 12.70
N ARG A 364 6.14 -14.59 13.30
CA ARG A 364 6.39 -14.15 14.68
C ARG A 364 6.17 -12.65 14.76
N LEU A 365 5.06 -12.23 15.37
CA LEU A 365 4.89 -10.85 15.84
C LEU A 365 6.04 -10.53 16.81
N ARG A 366 6.73 -9.41 16.60
CA ARG A 366 7.76 -8.90 17.52
C ARG A 366 7.20 -8.85 18.93
N GLY A 367 7.74 -9.65 19.85
CA GLY A 367 7.36 -9.67 21.27
C GLY A 367 6.90 -11.03 21.79
N ASN A 368 6.52 -11.98 20.94
CA ASN A 368 6.15 -13.32 21.38
C ASN A 368 7.38 -14.23 21.40
N SER A 369 7.96 -14.44 22.59
CA SER A 369 8.99 -15.46 22.79
C SER A 369 8.33 -16.84 22.89
N LEU A 370 9.03 -17.89 22.43
CA LEU A 370 8.65 -19.30 22.66
C LEU A 370 8.39 -19.60 24.15
N GLN A 371 8.98 -18.81 25.03
CA GLN A 371 8.80 -18.88 26.47
C GLN A 371 7.43 -18.35 26.91
N ALA A 372 6.91 -17.31 26.25
CA ALA A 372 5.57 -16.77 26.51
C ALA A 372 4.46 -17.71 26.03
N GLU A 373 4.63 -18.35 24.87
CA GLU A 373 3.68 -19.36 24.38
C GLU A 373 3.62 -20.58 25.31
N ARG A 374 4.79 -21.11 25.71
CA ARG A 374 4.85 -22.21 26.69
C ARG A 374 4.27 -21.83 28.05
N ALA A 375 4.40 -20.57 28.47
CA ALA A 375 3.80 -20.09 29.70
C ALA A 375 2.27 -19.97 29.58
N PHE A 376 1.77 -19.52 28.43
CA PHE A 376 0.34 -19.44 28.14
C PHE A 376 -0.30 -20.83 28.08
N ASP A 377 0.30 -21.79 27.38
CA ASP A 377 -0.21 -23.17 27.30
C ASP A 377 -0.23 -23.85 28.67
N LYS A 378 0.82 -23.63 29.49
CA LYS A 378 0.83 -24.09 30.89
C LYS A 378 -0.26 -23.42 31.72
N GLY A 379 -0.48 -22.12 31.55
CA GLY A 379 -1.56 -21.39 32.23
C GLY A 379 -2.95 -21.89 31.82
N LEU A 380 -3.15 -22.18 30.52
CA LEU A 380 -4.40 -22.69 29.98
C LEU A 380 -4.68 -24.13 30.46
N ALA A 381 -3.66 -24.98 30.51
CA ALA A 381 -3.76 -26.32 31.08
C ALA A 381 -4.10 -26.27 32.58
N HIS A 382 -3.47 -25.35 33.32
CA HIS A 382 -3.76 -25.15 34.74
C HIS A 382 -5.18 -24.63 34.98
N ALA A 383 -5.64 -23.67 34.19
CA ALA A 383 -7.00 -23.15 34.26
C ALA A 383 -8.06 -24.22 33.95
N ARG A 384 -7.79 -25.11 32.98
CA ARG A 384 -8.65 -26.26 32.67
C ARG A 384 -8.70 -27.28 33.80
N LEU A 385 -7.56 -27.57 34.42
CA LEU A 385 -7.51 -28.46 35.59
C LEU A 385 -8.24 -27.85 36.79
N TYR A 386 -8.07 -26.55 37.03
CA TYR A 386 -8.77 -25.83 38.10
C TYR A 386 -10.29 -25.83 37.89
N HIS A 387 -10.76 -25.54 36.67
CA HIS A 387 -12.17 -25.61 36.31
C HIS A 387 -12.75 -27.03 36.47
N GLN A 388 -11.99 -28.08 36.12
CA GLN A 388 -12.41 -29.46 36.35
C GLN A 388 -12.51 -29.83 37.84
N GLN A 389 -11.73 -29.19 38.71
CA GLN A 389 -11.72 -29.45 40.15
C GLN A 389 -12.72 -28.59 40.93
N HIS A 390 -13.07 -27.41 40.43
CA HIS A 390 -13.81 -26.39 41.19
C HIS A 390 -15.04 -25.80 40.49
N GLY A 391 -15.35 -26.21 39.25
CA GLY A 391 -16.58 -25.82 38.55
C GLY A 391 -16.39 -24.74 37.51
#